data_AF-A0A382K2D0-F1
#
_entry.id   AF-A0A382K2D0-F1
#
_cell.length_a   1.000
_cell.length_b   1.000
_cell.length_c   1.000
_cell.angle_alpha   90.00
_cell.angle_beta   90.00
_cell.angle_gamma   90.00
#
_symmetry.space_group_name_H-M   'P 1'
#
loop_
_entity.id
_entity.type
_entity.pdbx_description
1 polymer ?
#
loop_
_entity_poly.entity_id
_entity_poly.type
_entity_poly.pdbx_seq_one_letter_code
_entity_poly.pdbx_strand_id
1 'polypeptide(L)'
;MKKESKKNFKLSNPTNLKITDMRIAVIGEKGWRWPIIKLYTNQDIVGYGEVRDGASAKYALMLKNKILGENPCDIDRIFQKIKQFGGHGRLGGGVCGIEIA
;
A
#
# COMPACT_ATOMS: atom_id res chain seq x y z
N MET A 1 0.60 14.35 48.00
CA MET A 1 0.09 13.54 46.86
C MET A 1 0.81 13.96 45.60
N LYS A 2 1.62 13.08 44.99
CA LYS A 2 2.33 13.35 43.73
C LYS A 2 1.30 13.40 42.60
N LYS A 3 1.23 14.52 41.87
CA LYS A 3 0.42 14.61 40.64
C LYS A 3 1.09 13.72 39.58
N GLU A 4 0.45 12.61 39.23
CA GLU A 4 0.81 11.85 38.04
C GLU A 4 0.63 12.74 36.82
N SER A 5 1.73 12.99 36.10
CA SER A 5 1.70 13.63 34.80
C SER A 5 1.00 12.69 33.83
N LYS A 6 -0.22 13.03 33.38
CA LYS A 6 -0.87 12.35 32.26
C LYS A 6 0.07 12.44 31.05
N LYS A 7 0.67 11.31 30.66
CA LYS A 7 1.36 11.18 29.37
C LYS A 7 0.31 11.41 28.29
N ASN A 8 0.28 12.61 27.70
CA ASN A 8 -0.46 12.85 26.48
C ASN A 8 0.22 12.06 25.38
N PHE A 9 -0.31 10.87 25.05
CA PHE A 9 0.02 10.22 23.81
C PHE A 9 -0.49 11.13 22.70
N LYS A 10 0.43 11.85 22.05
CA LYS A 10 0.11 12.53 20.78
C LYS A 10 -0.37 11.43 19.84
N LEU A 11 -1.67 11.40 19.55
CA LEU A 11 -2.21 10.49 18.55
C LEU A 11 -1.51 10.78 17.21
N SER A 12 -1.21 9.73 16.46
CA SER A 12 -0.66 9.80 15.10
C SER A 12 -1.50 10.79 14.27
N ASN A 13 -0.88 11.84 13.72
CA ASN A 13 -1.58 12.77 12.86
C ASN A 13 -1.66 12.16 11.45
N PRO A 14 -2.88 11.83 10.93
CA PRO A 14 -3.04 11.20 9.63
C PRO A 14 -2.45 12.03 8.49
N THR A 15 -2.44 13.36 8.61
CA THR A 15 -1.87 14.26 7.59
C THR A 15 -0.36 14.07 7.40
N ASN A 16 0.34 13.54 8.41
CA ASN A 16 1.79 13.28 8.35
C ASN A 16 2.13 11.84 7.95
N LEU A 17 1.13 11.00 7.70
CA LEU A 17 1.34 9.63 7.27
C LEU A 17 1.91 9.62 5.85
N LYS A 18 2.92 8.79 5.61
CA LYS A 18 3.59 8.66 4.31
C LYS A 18 3.93 7.21 4.05
N ILE A 19 3.70 6.75 2.83
CA ILE A 19 4.17 5.44 2.36
C ILE A 19 5.70 5.48 2.26
N THR A 20 6.38 4.58 2.96
CA THR A 20 7.85 4.52 3.06
C THR A 20 8.44 3.37 2.27
N ASP A 21 7.70 2.28 2.11
CA ASP A 21 8.15 1.11 1.37
C ASP A 21 6.98 0.30 0.83
N MET A 22 7.25 -0.49 -0.21
CA MET A 22 6.35 -1.52 -0.72
C MET A 22 7.15 -2.80 -0.90
N ARG A 23 6.67 -3.88 -0.29
CA ARG A 23 7.23 -5.22 -0.44
C ARG A 23 6.17 -6.17 -0.96
N ILE A 24 6.63 -7.25 -1.61
CA ILE A 24 5.74 -8.25 -2.16
C ILE A 24 6.24 -9.63 -1.75
N ALA A 25 5.31 -10.45 -1.25
CA ALA A 25 5.50 -11.88 -1.10
C ALA A 25 4.65 -12.60 -2.16
N VAL A 26 5.23 -13.53 -2.90
CA VAL A 26 4.48 -14.30 -3.90
C VAL A 26 4.20 -15.68 -3.33
N ILE A 27 2.93 -15.97 -3.12
CA ILE A 27 2.44 -17.30 -2.71
C ILE A 27 1.92 -17.99 -3.96
N GLY A 28 2.11 -19.29 -4.10
CA GLY A 28 1.62 -20.02 -5.27
C GLY A 28 1.57 -21.53 -5.07
N GLU A 29 0.58 -22.16 -5.70
CA GLU A 29 0.41 -23.62 -5.75
C GLU A 29 -0.21 -24.00 -7.10
N LYS A 30 0.10 -25.18 -7.65
CA LYS A 30 -0.54 -25.74 -8.86
C LYS A 30 -0.59 -24.78 -10.05
N GLY A 31 0.47 -24.00 -10.26
CA GLY A 31 0.60 -23.05 -11.37
C GLY A 31 -0.09 -21.70 -11.14
N TRP A 32 -0.78 -21.51 -10.01
CA TRP A 32 -1.31 -20.23 -9.59
C TRP A 32 -0.29 -19.43 -8.77
N ARG A 33 -0.46 -18.10 -8.77
CA ARG A 33 0.31 -17.17 -7.96
C ARG A 33 -0.58 -16.05 -7.43
N TRP A 34 -0.32 -15.62 -6.21
CA TRP A 34 -0.99 -14.53 -5.53
C TRP A 34 0.08 -13.63 -4.93
N PRO A 35 0.53 -12.60 -5.66
CA PRO A 35 1.45 -11.62 -5.13
C PRO A 35 0.74 -10.74 -4.10
N ILE A 36 1.13 -10.88 -2.83
CA ILE A 36 0.63 -10.09 -1.71
C ILE A 36 1.51 -8.85 -1.55
N ILE A 37 0.88 -7.68 -1.63
CA ILE A 37 1.50 -6.37 -1.41
C ILE A 37 1.45 -6.08 0.09
N LYS A 38 2.55 -5.56 0.61
CA LYS A 38 2.63 -4.94 1.93
C LYS A 38 3.20 -3.53 1.80
N LEU A 39 2.39 -2.54 2.13
CA LEU A 39 2.80 -1.13 2.21
C LEU A 39 3.21 -0.79 3.63
N TYR A 40 4.34 -0.12 3.77
CA TYR A 40 4.84 0.39 5.05
C TYR A 40 4.64 1.90 5.10
N THR A 41 4.41 2.42 6.30
CA THR A 41 4.32 3.85 6.54
C THR A 41 5.36 4.32 7.54
N ASN A 42 5.54 5.64 7.67
CA ASN A 42 6.42 6.28 8.65
C ASN A 42 5.86 6.29 10.10
N GLN A 43 4.69 5.69 10.34
CA GLN A 43 4.06 5.60 11.66
C GLN A 43 3.72 4.15 12.02
N ASP A 44 4.47 3.19 11.45
CA ASP A 44 4.36 1.75 11.71
C ASP A 44 3.01 1.10 11.38
N ILE A 45 2.13 1.82 10.66
CA ILE A 45 0.92 1.27 10.06
C ILE A 45 1.31 0.55 8.77
N VAL A 46 0.70 -0.61 8.54
CA VAL A 46 0.91 -1.42 7.35
C VAL A 46 -0.40 -1.66 6.61
N GLY A 47 -0.32 -1.54 5.29
CA GLY A 47 -1.40 -1.81 4.35
C GLY A 47 -1.19 -3.13 3.63
N TYR A 48 -2.26 -3.86 3.34
CA TYR A 48 -2.19 -5.14 2.64
C TYR A 48 -3.16 -5.19 1.46
N GLY A 49 -2.65 -5.67 0.33
CA GLY A 49 -3.47 -5.90 -0.87
C GLY A 49 -2.91 -7.04 -1.71
N GLU A 50 -3.58 -7.37 -2.80
CA GLU A 50 -3.21 -8.50 -3.65
C GLU A 50 -3.25 -8.10 -5.12
N VAL A 51 -2.27 -8.60 -5.88
CA VAL A 51 -2.20 -8.40 -7.33
C VAL A 51 -3.12 -9.41 -8.00
N ARG A 52 -4.39 -8.99 -8.19
CA ARG A 52 -5.51 -9.81 -8.68
C ARG A 52 -5.20 -10.61 -9.94
N ASP A 53 -5.99 -11.66 -10.17
CA ASP A 53 -6.12 -12.39 -11.45
C ASP A 53 -4.89 -13.24 -11.83
N GLY A 54 -4.11 -13.65 -10.82
CA GLY A 54 -2.85 -14.36 -11.03
C GLY A 54 -1.81 -13.52 -11.77
N ALA A 55 -1.94 -12.20 -11.70
CA ALA A 55 -1.04 -11.28 -12.37
C ALA A 55 0.35 -11.30 -11.72
N SER A 56 1.34 -10.77 -12.43
CA SER A 56 2.73 -10.76 -11.97
C SER A 56 2.95 -9.66 -10.94
N ALA A 57 3.76 -9.94 -9.91
CA ALA A 57 4.26 -8.94 -8.95
C ALA A 57 4.85 -7.68 -9.62
N LYS A 58 5.37 -7.83 -10.86
CA LYS A 58 5.92 -6.73 -11.66
C LYS A 58 4.94 -5.57 -11.87
N TYR A 59 3.63 -5.85 -12.00
CA TYR A 59 2.61 -4.81 -12.18
C TYR A 59 2.43 -3.92 -10.96
N ALA A 60 2.65 -4.45 -9.75
CA ALA A 60 2.71 -3.62 -8.55
C ALA A 60 4.08 -2.92 -8.44
N LEU A 61 5.18 -3.65 -8.64
CA LEU A 61 6.53 -3.09 -8.48
C LEU A 61 6.80 -1.88 -9.39
N MET A 62 6.25 -1.84 -10.61
CA MET A 62 6.38 -0.68 -11.50
C MET A 62 5.72 0.59 -10.94
N LEU A 63 4.75 0.45 -10.03
CA LEU A 63 4.01 1.55 -9.41
C LEU A 63 4.65 2.04 -8.10
N LYS A 64 5.60 1.28 -7.53
CA LYS A 64 6.25 1.60 -6.24
C LYS A 64 6.74 3.05 -6.19
N ASN A 65 7.58 3.43 -7.15
CA ASN A 65 8.17 4.78 -7.20
C ASN A 65 7.15 5.90 -7.39
N LYS A 66 5.90 5.58 -7.77
CA LYS A 66 4.83 6.57 -7.92
C LYS A 66 4.07 6.83 -6.62
N ILE A 67 4.15 5.93 -5.64
CA ILE A 67 3.40 6.06 -4.38
C ILE A 67 4.29 6.33 -3.15
N LEU A 68 5.60 6.07 -3.23
CA LEU A 68 6.52 6.40 -2.14
C LEU A 68 6.47 7.89 -1.80
N GLY A 69 6.39 8.19 -0.52
CA GLY A 69 6.30 9.55 0.03
C GLY A 69 4.89 10.16 0.01
N GLU A 70 3.93 9.52 -0.67
CA GLU A 70 2.54 9.98 -0.70
C GLU A 70 1.83 9.67 0.62
N ASN A 71 0.85 10.50 0.97
CA ASN A 71 -0.02 10.23 2.10
C ASN A 71 -1.09 9.19 1.69
N PRO A 72 -1.14 8.00 2.31
CA PRO A 72 -2.08 6.95 1.92
C PRO A 72 -3.55 7.34 2.17
N CYS A 73 -3.84 8.39 2.95
CA CYS A 73 -5.18 8.91 3.13
C CYS A 73 -5.70 9.72 1.93
N ASP A 74 -4.82 10.14 1.01
CA ASP A 74 -5.20 10.85 -0.23
C ASP A 74 -5.58 9.86 -1.36
N ILE A 75 -6.53 8.96 -1.08
CA ILE A 75 -6.83 7.79 -1.91
C ILE A 75 -7.12 8.19 -3.37
N ASP A 76 -8.02 9.14 -3.60
CA ASP A 76 -8.40 9.57 -4.95
C ASP A 76 -7.22 10.12 -5.75
N ARG A 77 -6.34 10.91 -5.11
CA ARG A 77 -5.17 11.50 -5.76
C ARG A 77 -4.18 10.42 -6.17
N ILE A 78 -3.90 9.48 -5.27
CA ILE A 78 -3.03 8.33 -5.55
C ILE A 78 -3.63 7.48 -6.66
N PHE A 79 -4.93 7.16 -6.57
CA PHE A 79 -5.63 6.34 -7.56
C PHE A 79 -5.60 6.99 -8.94
N GLN A 80 -5.92 8.28 -9.08
CA GLN A 80 -5.84 8.97 -10.39
C GLN A 80 -4.42 8.97 -10.96
N LYS A 81 -3.38 9.08 -10.11
CA LYS A 81 -1.98 9.00 -10.53
C LYS A 81 -1.63 7.64 -11.12
N ILE A 82 -2.11 6.55 -10.52
CA ILE A 82 -1.76 5.17 -10.91
C ILE A 82 -2.75 4.51 -11.88
N LYS A 83 -4.00 5.00 -11.96
CA LYS A 83 -5.10 4.49 -12.80
C LYS A 83 -4.71 4.29 -14.26
N GLN A 84 -3.90 5.20 -14.82
CA GLN A 84 -3.44 5.13 -16.20
C GLN A 84 -2.59 3.87 -16.51
N PHE A 85 -2.03 3.24 -15.48
CA PHE A 85 -1.31 1.97 -15.59
C PHE A 85 -2.24 0.76 -15.37
N GLY A 86 -3.49 1.01 -15.00
CA GLY A 86 -4.55 0.01 -14.87
C GLY A 86 -5.17 -0.26 -16.23
N GLY A 87 -4.79 -1.39 -16.85
CA GLY A 87 -5.41 -1.90 -18.06
C GLY A 87 -6.45 -2.98 -17.78
N HIS A 88 -6.89 -3.67 -18.84
CA HIS A 88 -7.83 -4.78 -18.73
C HIS A 88 -7.18 -6.02 -18.07
N GLY A 89 -7.98 -6.75 -17.29
CA GLY A 89 -7.59 -8.02 -16.66
C GLY A 89 -6.34 -7.88 -15.78
N ARG A 90 -5.33 -8.72 -16.04
CA ARG A 90 -4.09 -8.80 -15.26
C ARG A 90 -3.28 -7.50 -15.19
N LEU A 91 -3.42 -6.61 -16.18
CA LEU A 91 -2.71 -5.32 -16.18
C LEU A 91 -3.17 -4.43 -15.03
N GLY A 92 -4.45 -4.49 -14.66
CA GLY A 92 -5.03 -3.72 -13.56
C GLY A 92 -4.69 -4.23 -12.16
N GLY A 93 -4.13 -5.44 -12.03
CA GLY A 93 -3.90 -6.08 -10.74
C GLY A 93 -2.98 -5.29 -9.81
N GLY A 94 -1.97 -4.62 -10.36
CA GLY A 94 -1.07 -3.77 -9.57
C GLY A 94 -1.76 -2.53 -8.99
N VAL A 95 -2.66 -1.91 -9.76
CA VAL A 95 -3.40 -0.73 -9.33
C VAL A 95 -4.40 -1.09 -8.22
N CYS A 96 -5.20 -2.13 -8.44
CA CYS A 96 -6.18 -2.61 -7.46
C CYS A 96 -5.51 -3.05 -6.16
N GLY A 97 -4.41 -3.81 -6.24
CA GLY A 97 -3.70 -4.26 -5.05
C GLY A 97 -3.13 -3.11 -4.21
N ILE A 98 -2.75 -1.99 -4.83
CA ILE A 98 -2.26 -0.80 -4.11
C ILE A 98 -3.43 0.00 -3.52
N GLU A 99 -4.56 0.07 -4.20
CA GLU A 99 -5.73 0.85 -3.74
C GLU A 99 -6.42 0.20 -2.53
N ILE A 100 -6.40 -1.13 -2.44
CA ILE A 100 -6.89 -1.87 -1.26
C ILE A 100 -5.92 -1.80 -0.07
N ALA A 101 -4.62 -1.64 -0.33
CA ALA A 101 -3.56 -1.68 0.68
C ALA A 101 -3.43 -0.36 1.44
#